data_AF-A0AAD8GXP4-F1
#
_entry.id   AF-A0AAD8GXP4-F1
#
_cell.length_a   1.000
_cell.length_b   1.000
_cell.length_c   1.000
_cell.angle_alpha   90.00
_cell.angle_beta   90.00
_cell.angle_gamma   90.00
#
_symmetry.space_group_name_H-M   'P 1'
#
loop_
_entity.id
_entity.type
_entity.pdbx_description
1 polymer ?
#
loop_
_entity_poly.entity_id
_entity_poly.type
_entity_poly.pdbx_seq_one_letter_code
_entity_poly.pdbx_strand_id
1 'polypeptide(L)'
;MHFEELLKNNRDVFVEELLLEHFSNLIKFVKNRASEDSSSGSKKPITVAEVEPLVKDFASRWKAAIELMHKDVITSFSNFLRGMDILRSALTQLLLYYTRLSDCIKKIAGGSALNKDLASINSIVFEIKKYSMTDFLGH
;
A
#
# COMPACT_ATOMS: atom_id res chain seq x y z
N MET A 1 -14.80 20.31 17.06
CA MET A 1 -14.42 19.80 15.72
C MET A 1 -12.91 19.78 15.52
N HIS A 2 -12.16 20.85 15.84
CA HIS A 2 -10.69 20.90 15.68
C HIS A 2 -9.89 19.72 16.31
N PHE A 3 -10.28 19.24 17.50
CA PHE A 3 -9.57 18.12 18.17
C PHE A 3 -9.78 16.77 17.46
N GLU A 4 -10.99 16.50 16.96
CA GLU A 4 -11.29 15.26 16.24
C GLU A 4 -10.61 15.26 14.86
N GLU A 5 -10.53 16.42 14.21
CA GLU A 5 -9.78 16.60 12.96
C GLU A 5 -8.28 16.41 13.16
N LEU A 6 -7.70 16.95 14.25
CA LEU A 6 -6.31 16.70 14.63
C LEU A 6 -6.04 15.22 14.84
N LEU A 7 -6.90 14.50 15.57
CA LEU A 7 -6.75 13.06 15.79
C LEU A 7 -6.86 12.26 14.49
N LYS A 8 -7.75 12.66 13.58
CA LYS A 8 -7.88 12.05 12.26
C LYS A 8 -6.61 12.28 11.41
N ASN A 9 -6.11 13.51 11.38
CA ASN A 9 -4.89 13.84 10.64
C ASN A 9 -3.67 13.07 11.18
N ASN A 10 -3.52 12.96 12.50
CA ASN A 10 -2.45 12.15 13.09
C ASN A 10 -2.57 10.67 12.73
N ARG A 11 -3.80 10.14 12.63
CA ARG A 11 -4.04 8.77 12.19
C ARG A 11 -3.64 8.56 10.73
N ASP A 12 -4.04 9.47 9.84
CA ASP A 12 -3.71 9.38 8.41
C ASP A 12 -2.19 9.49 8.19
N VAL A 13 -1.50 10.32 8.98
CA VAL A 13 -0.03 10.39 9.01
C VAL A 13 0.58 9.07 9.45
N PHE A 14 0.14 8.50 10.58
CA PHE A 14 0.67 7.23 11.08
C PHE A 14 0.44 6.08 10.09
N VAL A 15 -0.74 6.04 9.44
CA VAL A 15 -1.05 5.08 8.38
C VAL A 15 -0.05 5.18 7.23
N GLU A 16 0.28 6.40 6.80
CA GLU A 16 1.27 6.62 5.75
C GLU A 16 2.69 6.24 6.22
N GLU A 17 3.08 6.58 7.44
CA GLU A 17 4.38 6.24 8.01
C GLU A 17 4.60 4.72 8.04
N LEU A 18 3.62 3.97 8.57
CA LEU A 18 3.65 2.50 8.60
C LEU A 18 3.83 1.90 7.20
N LEU A 19 3.21 2.51 6.19
CA LEU A 19 3.37 2.07 4.80
C LEU A 19 4.72 2.47 4.20
N LEU A 20 5.25 3.65 4.55
CA LEU A 20 6.53 4.13 4.05
C LEU A 20 7.71 3.28 4.56
N GLU A 21 7.63 2.74 5.77
CA GLU A 21 8.64 1.82 6.32
C GLU A 21 8.86 0.60 5.41
N HIS A 22 7.80 0.11 4.77
CA HIS A 22 7.88 -1.06 3.90
C HIS A 22 7.88 -0.72 2.41
N PHE A 23 7.14 0.29 1.96
CA PHE A 23 6.81 0.48 0.55
C PHE A 23 7.13 1.89 0.01
N SER A 24 8.09 2.58 0.64
CA SER A 24 8.55 3.93 0.25
C SER A 24 8.67 4.17 -1.26
N ASN A 25 9.34 3.28 -2.00
CA ASN A 25 9.57 3.46 -3.43
C ASN A 25 8.29 3.34 -4.27
N LEU A 26 7.42 2.38 -3.93
CA LEU A 26 6.10 2.22 -4.55
C LEU A 26 5.25 3.48 -4.34
N ILE A 27 5.20 3.98 -3.10
CA ILE A 27 4.37 5.14 -2.74
C ILE A 27 4.87 6.40 -3.43
N LYS A 28 6.19 6.64 -3.41
CA LYS A 28 6.82 7.75 -4.13
C LYS A 28 6.49 7.71 -5.62
N PHE A 29 6.61 6.55 -6.26
CA PHE A 29 6.27 6.38 -7.67
C PHE A 29 4.80 6.76 -7.96
N VAL A 30 3.85 6.19 -7.21
CA VAL A 30 2.42 6.44 -7.43
C VAL A 30 2.04 7.90 -7.16
N LYS A 31 2.61 8.52 -6.11
CA LYS A 31 2.34 9.93 -5.78
C LYS A 31 2.91 10.87 -6.83
N ASN A 32 4.17 10.66 -7.25
CA ASN A 32 4.78 11.47 -8.31
C ASN A 32 3.93 11.42 -9.58
N ARG A 33 3.41 10.23 -9.93
CA ARG A 33 2.56 10.09 -11.10
C ARG A 33 1.22 10.82 -10.98
N ALA A 34 0.59 10.79 -9.80
CA ALA A 34 -0.66 11.53 -9.57
C ALA A 34 -0.46 13.06 -9.66
N SER A 35 0.71 13.56 -9.24
CA SER A 35 1.08 14.98 -9.36
C SER A 35 1.32 15.41 -10.81
N GLU A 36 1.92 14.55 -11.63
CA GLU A 36 2.07 14.77 -13.08
C GLU A 36 0.72 14.81 -13.81
N ASP A 37 -0.26 13.98 -13.40
CA ASP A 37 -1.61 13.99 -13.99
C ASP A 37 -2.37 15.30 -13.75
N SER A 38 -2.04 16.02 -12.68
CA SER A 38 -2.68 17.30 -12.29
C SER A 38 -2.00 18.52 -12.92
N SER A 39 -0.77 18.35 -13.41
CA SER A 39 0.04 19.41 -14.01
C SER A 39 -0.09 19.28 -15.53
N SER A 40 -0.60 20.28 -16.23
CA SER A 40 -0.89 20.27 -17.67
C SER A 40 0.34 20.16 -18.61
N GLY A 41 1.47 19.63 -18.12
CA GLY A 41 2.71 19.41 -18.86
C GLY A 41 2.87 17.95 -19.27
N SER A 42 3.44 17.75 -20.45
CA SER A 42 3.75 16.47 -21.10
C SER A 42 4.20 15.39 -20.10
N LYS A 43 3.36 14.38 -19.86
CA LYS A 43 3.70 13.23 -19.01
C LYS A 43 4.97 12.59 -19.55
N LYS A 44 6.02 12.50 -18.74
CA LYS A 44 7.19 11.69 -19.13
C LYS A 44 6.71 10.25 -19.37
N PRO A 45 7.14 9.61 -20.48
CA PRO A 45 6.81 8.22 -20.73
C PRO A 45 7.47 7.36 -19.66
N ILE A 46 6.66 6.54 -18.97
CA ILE A 46 7.17 5.59 -17.97
C ILE A 46 7.74 4.40 -18.74
N THR A 47 8.94 3.97 -18.36
CA THR A 47 9.60 2.81 -18.97
C THR A 47 9.45 1.55 -18.11
N VAL A 48 9.57 0.38 -18.74
CA VAL A 48 9.59 -0.91 -18.02
C VAL A 48 10.74 -0.95 -17.01
N ALA A 49 11.90 -0.38 -17.34
CA ALA A 49 13.08 -0.36 -16.48
C ALA A 49 12.86 0.40 -15.16
N GLU A 50 12.01 1.43 -15.15
CA GLU A 50 11.67 2.17 -13.93
C GLU A 50 10.74 1.40 -13.00
N VAL A 51 9.84 0.60 -13.57
CA VAL A 51 8.75 -0.06 -12.81
C VAL A 51 9.08 -1.50 -12.45
N GLU A 52 9.89 -2.19 -13.24
CA GLU A 52 10.35 -3.55 -12.98
C GLU A 52 10.91 -3.74 -11.55
N PRO A 53 11.85 -2.91 -11.04
CA PRO A 53 12.37 -3.09 -9.70
C PRO A 53 11.29 -2.94 -8.63
N LEU A 54 10.31 -2.05 -8.82
CA LEU A 54 9.19 -1.86 -7.89
C LEU A 54 8.29 -3.09 -7.83
N VAL A 55 8.02 -3.71 -8.99
CA VAL A 55 7.19 -4.92 -9.08
C VAL A 55 7.89 -6.09 -8.40
N LYS A 56 9.17 -6.33 -8.74
CA LYS A 56 9.95 -7.43 -8.17
C LYS A 56 10.14 -7.28 -6.66
N ASP A 57 10.46 -6.07 -6.22
CA ASP A 57 10.55 -5.72 -4.80
C ASP A 57 9.23 -6.04 -4.10
N PHE A 58 8.11 -5.49 -4.58
CA PHE A 58 6.80 -5.71 -3.97
C PHE A 58 6.48 -7.21 -3.90
N ALA A 59 6.61 -7.92 -5.02
CA ALA A 59 6.34 -9.35 -5.13
C ALA A 59 7.12 -10.20 -4.12
N SER A 60 8.37 -9.81 -3.84
CA SER A 60 9.26 -10.56 -2.93
C SER A 60 8.89 -10.41 -1.45
N ARG A 61 8.27 -9.30 -1.04
CA ARG A 61 8.11 -8.97 0.40
C ARG A 61 6.71 -8.62 0.87
N TRP A 62 5.74 -8.41 -0.02
CA TRP A 62 4.43 -7.88 0.37
C TRP A 62 3.73 -8.70 1.47
N LYS A 63 3.80 -10.04 1.42
CA LYS A 63 3.20 -10.89 2.46
C LYS A 63 3.87 -10.71 3.82
N ALA A 64 5.19 -10.76 3.85
CA ALA A 64 5.98 -10.60 5.07
C ALA A 64 5.79 -9.20 5.67
N ALA A 65 5.73 -8.17 4.82
CA ALA A 65 5.45 -6.80 5.26
C ALA A 65 4.06 -6.67 5.90
N ILE A 66 3.01 -7.26 5.33
CA ILE A 66 1.66 -7.25 5.93
C ILE A 66 1.67 -7.93 7.32
N GLU A 67 2.37 -9.06 7.46
CA GLU A 67 2.52 -9.75 8.74
C GLU A 67 3.28 -8.92 9.78
N LEU A 68 4.38 -8.28 9.37
CA LEU A 68 5.15 -7.38 10.25
C LEU A 68 4.32 -6.18 10.69
N MET A 69 3.63 -5.51 9.77
CA MET A 69 2.72 -4.40 10.08
C MET A 69 1.64 -4.83 11.09
N HIS A 70 1.07 -6.03 10.94
CA HIS A 70 0.12 -6.55 11.92
C HIS A 70 0.77 -6.74 13.29
N LYS A 71 1.94 -7.36 13.34
CA LYS A 71 2.71 -7.57 14.58
C LYS A 71 3.06 -6.24 15.27
N ASP A 72 3.48 -5.23 14.51
CA ASP A 72 3.85 -3.93 15.05
C ASP A 72 2.63 -3.20 15.59
N VAL A 73 1.49 -3.30 14.92
CA VAL A 73 0.23 -2.73 15.41
C VAL A 73 -0.27 -3.42 16.69
N ILE A 74 -0.28 -4.76 16.75
CA ILE A 74 -0.75 -5.46 17.96
C ILE A 74 0.16 -5.21 19.18
N THR A 75 1.45 -4.92 18.96
CA THR A 75 2.40 -4.66 20.04
C THR A 75 2.44 -3.18 20.44
N SER A 76 2.16 -2.27 19.51
CA SER A 76 2.24 -0.81 19.75
C SER A 76 0.97 -0.20 20.33
N PHE A 77 -0.20 -0.83 20.13
CA PHE A 77 -1.49 -0.27 20.56
C PHE A 77 -2.13 -1.06 21.71
N SER A 78 -2.26 -0.44 22.87
CA SER A 78 -2.98 -1.04 24.01
C SER A 78 -4.49 -1.20 23.77
N ASN A 79 -5.06 -0.38 22.87
CA ASN A 79 -6.44 -0.53 22.43
C ASN A 79 -6.48 -1.30 21.11
N PHE A 80 -6.83 -2.58 21.20
CA PHE A 80 -6.87 -3.49 20.07
C PHE A 80 -7.76 -2.99 18.92
N LEU A 81 -8.98 -2.52 19.23
CA LEU A 81 -9.90 -2.00 18.20
C LEU A 81 -9.29 -0.83 17.43
N ARG A 82 -8.62 0.10 18.13
CA ARG A 82 -7.95 1.25 17.50
C ARG A 82 -6.77 0.82 16.64
N GLY A 83 -5.95 -0.12 17.12
CA GLY A 83 -4.84 -0.68 16.34
C GLY A 83 -5.36 -1.35 15.06
N MET A 84 -6.38 -2.20 15.17
CA MET A 84 -6.97 -2.88 14.02
C MET A 84 -7.60 -1.92 13.00
N ASP A 85 -8.24 -0.85 13.46
CA ASP A 85 -8.76 0.22 12.58
C ASP A 85 -7.63 0.87 11.76
N ILE A 86 -6.49 1.14 12.41
CA ILE A 86 -5.29 1.71 11.78
C ILE A 86 -4.70 0.73 10.76
N LEU A 87 -4.50 -0.54 11.14
CA LEU A 87 -3.98 -1.56 10.24
C LEU A 87 -4.89 -1.73 9.03
N ARG A 88 -6.20 -1.78 9.23
CA ARG A 88 -7.17 -1.89 8.13
C ARG A 88 -7.07 -0.70 7.17
N SER A 89 -6.93 0.52 7.69
CA SER A 89 -6.72 1.71 6.87
C SER A 89 -5.41 1.63 6.08
N ALA A 90 -4.30 1.23 6.71
CA ALA A 90 -3.02 1.07 6.04
C ALA A 90 -3.07 0.00 4.95
N LEU A 91 -3.63 -1.17 5.23
CA LEU A 91 -3.77 -2.26 4.25
C LEU A 91 -4.69 -1.89 3.08
N THR A 92 -5.75 -1.12 3.35
CA THR A 92 -6.62 -0.57 2.29
C THR A 92 -5.84 0.40 1.41
N GLN A 93 -5.06 1.29 2.01
CA GLN A 93 -4.24 2.26 1.28
C GLN A 93 -3.09 1.59 0.50
N LEU A 94 -2.48 0.53 1.03
CA LEU A 94 -1.54 -0.33 0.31
C LEU A 94 -2.16 -0.90 -0.97
N LEU A 95 -3.38 -1.46 -0.87
CA LEU A 95 -4.11 -2.00 -2.01
C LEU A 95 -4.37 -0.92 -3.07
N LEU A 96 -4.73 0.30 -2.66
CA LEU A 96 -4.92 1.43 -3.58
C LEU A 96 -3.62 1.82 -4.29
N TYR A 97 -2.49 1.90 -3.58
CA TYR A 97 -1.19 2.16 -4.19
C TYR A 97 -0.81 1.07 -5.19
N TYR A 98 -0.96 -0.20 -4.81
CA TYR A 98 -0.62 -1.32 -5.68
C TYR A 98 -1.52 -1.39 -6.93
N THR A 99 -2.82 -1.12 -6.79
CA THR A 99 -3.76 -1.08 -7.93
C THR A 99 -3.34 0.02 -8.92
N ARG A 100 -2.98 1.21 -8.42
CA ARG A 100 -2.47 2.30 -9.27
C ARG A 100 -1.17 1.94 -9.97
N LEU A 101 -0.24 1.25 -9.31
CA LEU A 101 0.97 0.71 -9.94
C LEU A 101 0.60 -0.25 -11.09
N SER A 102 -0.28 -1.21 -10.82
CA SER A 102 -0.73 -2.20 -11.82
C SER A 102 -1.38 -1.53 -13.03
N ASP A 103 -2.21 -0.50 -12.83
CA ASP A 103 -2.80 0.26 -13.94
C ASP A 103 -1.80 1.12 -14.70
N CYS A 104 -0.72 1.59 -14.06
CA CYS A 104 0.38 2.24 -14.78
C CYS A 104 1.09 1.24 -15.71
N ILE A 105 1.37 0.03 -15.23
CA ILE A 105 2.06 -1.01 -16.02
C ILE A 105 1.28 -1.38 -17.29
N LYS A 106 -0.04 -1.49 -17.21
CA LYS A 106 -0.91 -1.78 -18.37
C LYS A 106 -0.81 -0.72 -19.48
N LYS A 107 -0.40 0.51 -19.14
CA LYS A 107 -0.28 1.63 -20.08
C LYS A 107 1.12 1.77 -20.67
N ILE A 108 2.10 1.02 -20.18
CA ILE A 108 3.50 1.07 -20.64
C ILE A 108 3.68 0.12 -21.83
N ALA A 109 4.31 0.59 -22.90
CA ALA A 109 4.71 -0.26 -24.01
C ALA A 109 5.68 -1.34 -23.53
N GLY A 110 5.33 -2.62 -23.73
CA GLY A 110 6.10 -3.76 -23.21
C GLY A 110 5.85 -4.10 -21.73
N GLY A 111 4.95 -3.38 -21.05
CA GLY A 111 4.64 -3.62 -19.63
C GLY A 111 4.05 -5.00 -19.33
N SER A 112 3.46 -5.68 -20.33
CA SER A 112 2.95 -7.05 -20.20
C SER A 112 4.01 -8.06 -19.78
N ALA A 113 5.29 -7.79 -20.04
CA ALA A 113 6.41 -8.64 -19.60
C ALA A 113 6.51 -8.74 -18.06
N LEU A 114 6.00 -7.74 -17.33
CA LEU A 114 6.00 -7.69 -15.86
C LEU A 114 4.83 -8.45 -15.23
N ASN A 115 3.84 -8.89 -16.02
CA ASN A 115 2.64 -9.55 -15.48
C ASN A 115 2.95 -10.85 -14.71
N LYS A 116 4.04 -11.53 -15.04
CA LYS A 116 4.50 -12.75 -14.35
C LYS A 116 4.96 -12.47 -12.91
N ASP A 117 5.44 -11.25 -12.65
CA ASP A 117 5.98 -10.83 -11.35
C ASP A 117 4.92 -10.06 -10.53
N LEU A 118 3.78 -9.71 -11.13
CA LEU A 118 2.69 -9.05 -10.41
C LEU A 118 1.99 -10.03 -9.47
N ALA A 119 1.94 -9.67 -8.19
CA ALA A 119 1.04 -10.29 -7.24
C ALA A 119 -0.43 -10.08 -7.68
N SER A 120 -1.24 -11.14 -7.59
CA SER A 120 -2.67 -11.05 -7.89
C SER A 120 -3.38 -10.15 -6.87
N ILE A 121 -4.26 -9.26 -7.35
CA ILE A 121 -5.11 -8.43 -6.50
C ILE A 121 -5.92 -9.29 -5.52
N ASN A 122 -6.43 -10.44 -5.96
CA ASN A 122 -7.18 -11.36 -5.10
C ASN A 122 -6.31 -11.93 -3.97
N SER A 123 -5.05 -12.25 -4.25
CA SER A 123 -4.11 -12.73 -3.23
C SER A 123 -3.81 -11.66 -2.19
N ILE A 124 -3.65 -10.41 -2.62
CA ILE A 124 -3.44 -9.27 -1.71
C ILE A 124 -4.69 -9.05 -0.84
N VAL A 125 -5.88 -9.02 -1.45
CA VAL A 125 -7.15 -8.88 -0.71
C VAL A 125 -7.35 -10.01 0.29
N PHE A 126 -6.99 -11.24 -0.07
CA PHE A 126 -7.07 -12.39 0.84
C PHE A 126 -6.16 -12.20 2.06
N GLU A 127 -4.89 -11.83 1.84
CA GLU A 127 -3.95 -11.60 2.95
C GLU A 127 -4.39 -10.41 3.81
N ILE A 128 -4.90 -9.34 3.20
CA ILE A 128 -5.47 -8.20 3.93
C ILE A 128 -6.60 -8.67 4.83
N LYS A 129 -7.55 -9.46 4.32
CA LYS A 129 -8.66 -10.01 5.14
C LYS A 129 -8.15 -10.86 6.28
N LYS A 130 -7.17 -11.73 6.04
CA LYS A 130 -6.55 -12.59 7.05
C LYS A 130 -5.98 -11.79 8.24
N TYR A 131 -5.26 -10.70 7.98
CA TYR A 131 -4.65 -9.91 9.06
C TYR A 131 -5.55 -8.81 9.62
N SER A 132 -6.46 -8.25 8.81
CA SER A 132 -7.42 -7.21 9.25
C SER A 132 -8.63 -7.77 9.98
N MET A 133 -8.98 -9.04 9.72
CA MET A 133 -9.97 -9.80 10.48
C MET A 133 -9.22 -10.78 11.39
N THR A 134 -8.52 -10.26 12.39
CA THR A 134 -8.12 -11.14 13.49
C THR A 134 -9.42 -11.53 14.20
N ASP A 135 -9.72 -12.82 14.15
CA ASP A 135 -10.96 -13.45 14.57
C ASP A 135 -11.48 -12.92 15.92
N PHE A 136 -12.69 -12.38 15.92
CA PHE A 136 -13.43 -12.05 17.15
C PHE A 136 -13.97 -13.32 17.85
N LEU A 137 -13.60 -14.53 17.41
CA LEU A 137 -13.98 -15.81 18.01
C LEU A 137 -12.73 -16.70 18.19
N GLY A 138 -12.07 -16.60 19.35
CA GLY A 138 -10.87 -17.40 19.57
C GLY A 138 -10.28 -17.45 20.97
N HIS A 139 -11.07 -17.27 22.04
CA HIS A 139 -11.03 -18.00 23.33
C HIS A 139 -12.00 -17.37 24.34
#